data_AF-A0A955ZBE2-F1
#
_entry.id   AF-A0A955ZBE2-F1
#
_cell.length_a   1.000
_cell.length_b   1.000
_cell.length_c   1.000
_cell.angle_alpha   90.00
_cell.angle_beta   90.00
_cell.angle_gamma   90.00
#
_symmetry.space_group_name_H-M   'P 1'
#
loop_
_entity.id
_entity.type
_entity.pdbx_description
1 polymer ?
#
loop_
_entity_poly.entity_id
_entity_poly.type
_entity_poly.pdbx_seq_one_letter_code
_entity_poly.pdbx_strand_id
1 'polypeptide(L)'
;MSDGRTSYIRELGPPALQLPSDLEIASVAAWCRGAYLTFLERALDGLSKRALAEWLWGPYRALVALGPAVYCASEDAPRSWPYRAPVRADEVATLGHESRRALLGVLRGMTALDADISFTFAAIHKGWVARSRDAAGRVGWVPVDRPKMRLTERLISLVAVDYLVRPAEMQGTLTVCDQCDGVQFDAVGRVRGACRAHRASVARVAVRR
;
A
#
# COMPACT_ATOMS: atom_id res chain seq x y z
N MET A 1 19.00 -15.25 -13.70
CA MET A 1 18.52 -16.09 -12.58
C MET A 1 17.06 -15.74 -12.37
N SER A 2 16.14 -16.56 -12.88
CA SER A 2 14.70 -16.36 -12.68
C SER A 2 14.39 -16.73 -11.23
N ASP A 3 14.06 -15.73 -10.40
CA ASP A 3 13.80 -15.89 -8.98
C ASP A 3 12.57 -16.78 -8.76
N GLY A 4 12.78 -17.98 -8.20
CA GLY A 4 11.74 -18.98 -7.96
C GLY A 4 10.58 -18.47 -7.09
N ARG A 5 10.76 -17.36 -6.37
CA ARG A 5 9.73 -16.68 -5.60
C ARG A 5 8.59 -16.09 -6.45
N THR A 6 8.86 -15.75 -7.72
CA THR A 6 7.83 -15.23 -8.64
C THR A 6 6.94 -16.35 -9.19
N SER A 7 7.45 -17.60 -9.21
CA SER A 7 6.72 -18.77 -9.71
C SER A 7 5.52 -19.13 -8.82
N TYR A 8 5.66 -18.96 -7.50
CA TYR A 8 4.64 -19.36 -6.52
C TYR A 8 3.33 -18.54 -6.62
N ILE A 9 3.40 -17.30 -7.12
CA ILE A 9 2.23 -16.43 -7.27
C ILE A 9 1.32 -16.90 -8.43
N ARG A 10 1.88 -17.63 -9.41
CA ARG A 10 1.11 -18.15 -10.55
C ARG A 10 0.30 -19.40 -10.21
N GLU A 11 0.72 -20.18 -9.22
CA GLU A 11 0.07 -21.43 -8.79
C GLU A 11 -1.13 -21.23 -7.85
N LEU A 12 -1.39 -19.99 -7.44
CA LEU A 12 -2.59 -19.67 -6.67
C LEU A 12 -3.82 -19.91 -7.57
N GLY A 13 -4.85 -20.56 -7.02
CA GLY A 13 -6.07 -21.01 -7.70
C GLY A 13 -6.81 -19.91 -8.51
N PRO A 14 -7.90 -20.26 -9.21
CA PRO A 14 -8.57 -19.33 -10.14
C PRO A 14 -8.89 -17.99 -9.47
N PRO A 15 -8.87 -16.86 -10.22
CA PRO A 15 -9.19 -15.56 -9.66
C PRO A 15 -10.57 -15.59 -9.02
N ALA A 16 -10.66 -15.12 -7.78
CA ALA A 16 -11.87 -15.17 -6.97
C ALA A 16 -12.91 -14.12 -7.37
N LEU A 17 -12.51 -13.15 -8.21
CA LEU A 17 -13.29 -11.96 -8.53
C LEU A 17 -13.06 -11.51 -9.99
N GLN A 18 -14.13 -11.09 -10.64
CA GLN A 18 -14.09 -10.36 -11.91
C GLN A 18 -14.31 -8.86 -11.62
N LEU A 19 -13.43 -7.99 -12.14
CA LEU A 19 -13.60 -6.54 -12.04
C LEU A 19 -14.72 -6.04 -12.96
N PRO A 20 -15.34 -4.89 -12.64
CA PRO A 20 -16.15 -4.12 -13.58
C PRO A 20 -15.43 -3.94 -14.92
N SER A 21 -16.19 -3.95 -16.02
CA SER A 21 -15.63 -4.02 -17.38
C SER A 21 -14.82 -2.79 -17.79
N ASP A 22 -15.06 -1.66 -17.14
CA ASP A 22 -14.36 -0.38 -17.31
C ASP A 22 -13.09 -0.27 -16.46
N LEU A 23 -12.79 -1.25 -15.61
CA LEU A 23 -11.66 -1.22 -14.70
C LEU A 23 -10.56 -2.19 -15.11
N GLU A 24 -9.34 -1.66 -15.16
CA GLU A 24 -8.13 -2.44 -15.40
C GLU A 24 -7.37 -2.71 -14.10
N ILE A 25 -6.73 -3.88 -14.03
CA ILE A 25 -5.87 -4.26 -12.89
C ILE A 25 -4.75 -3.22 -12.67
N ALA A 26 -4.17 -2.69 -13.75
CA ALA A 26 -3.12 -1.68 -13.67
C ALA A 26 -3.62 -0.37 -13.05
N SER A 27 -4.85 0.05 -13.38
CA SER A 27 -5.49 1.23 -12.79
C SER A 27 -5.73 1.06 -11.29
N VAL A 28 -6.18 -0.13 -10.86
CA VAL A 28 -6.36 -0.42 -9.42
C VAL A 28 -5.03 -0.31 -8.66
N ALA A 29 -3.94 -0.85 -9.21
CA ALA A 29 -2.61 -0.71 -8.63
C ALA A 29 -2.16 0.75 -8.55
N ALA A 30 -2.39 1.54 -9.62
CA ALA A 30 -2.10 2.98 -9.65
C ALA A 30 -2.88 3.76 -8.59
N TRP A 31 -4.15 3.44 -8.40
CA TRP A 31 -4.99 4.06 -7.37
C TRP A 31 -4.58 3.64 -5.96
N CYS A 32 -4.19 2.38 -5.74
CA CYS A 32 -3.61 1.94 -4.48
C CYS A 32 -2.36 2.75 -4.13
N ARG A 33 -1.48 2.98 -5.12
CA ARG A 33 -0.32 3.86 -4.99
C ARG A 33 -0.70 5.27 -4.57
N GLY A 34 -1.61 5.91 -5.30
CA GLY A 34 -2.10 7.24 -4.95
C GLY A 34 -2.68 7.30 -3.53
N ALA A 35 -3.44 6.28 -3.13
CA ALA A 35 -4.10 6.23 -1.83
C ALA A 35 -3.11 6.15 -0.66
N TYR A 36 -2.10 5.27 -0.71
CA TYR A 36 -1.12 5.19 0.39
C TYR A 36 -0.15 6.39 0.38
N LEU A 37 0.17 6.98 -0.79
CA LEU A 37 0.98 8.21 -0.85
C LEU A 37 0.23 9.39 -0.24
N THR A 38 -1.05 9.56 -0.58
CA THR A 38 -1.92 10.57 0.03
C THR A 38 -2.00 10.40 1.55
N PHE A 39 -2.01 9.15 2.04
CA PHE A 39 -1.96 8.89 3.48
C PHE A 39 -0.63 9.35 4.11
N LEU A 40 0.51 8.97 3.50
CA LEU A 40 1.84 9.34 3.98
C LEU A 40 2.03 10.86 4.07
N GLU A 41 1.51 11.59 3.08
CA GLU A 41 1.49 13.06 3.06
C GLU A 41 0.64 13.62 4.19
N ARG A 42 -0.62 13.19 4.32
CA ARG A 42 -1.51 13.65 5.40
C ARG A 42 -1.00 13.33 6.81
N ALA A 43 -0.26 12.24 6.96
CA ALA A 43 0.30 11.81 8.24
C ALA A 43 1.57 12.58 8.65
N LEU A 44 2.21 13.32 7.73
CA LEU A 44 3.35 14.19 8.05
C LEU A 44 2.94 15.35 8.95
N ASP A 45 1.84 16.01 8.63
CA ASP A 45 1.39 17.24 9.30
C ASP A 45 0.55 16.98 10.57
N GLY A 46 0.46 15.72 11.00
CA GLY A 46 -0.42 15.29 12.09
C GLY A 46 -1.80 14.91 11.56
N LEU A 47 -2.08 13.61 11.55
CA LEU A 47 -3.35 13.09 11.04
C LEU A 47 -4.51 13.44 11.98
N SER A 48 -5.43 14.29 11.53
CA SER A 48 -6.65 14.58 12.29
C SER A 48 -7.72 13.50 12.10
N LYS A 49 -8.67 13.41 13.06
CA LYS A 49 -9.83 12.52 12.97
C LYS A 49 -10.63 12.73 11.68
N ARG A 50 -10.82 13.99 11.26
CA ARG A 50 -11.49 14.34 10.00
C ARG A 50 -10.70 13.86 8.79
N ALA A 51 -9.39 14.15 8.74
CA ALA A 51 -8.54 13.74 7.62
C ALA A 51 -8.46 12.22 7.47
N LEU A 52 -8.41 11.48 8.58
CA LEU A 52 -8.48 10.02 8.58
C LEU A 52 -9.84 9.52 8.08
N ALA A 53 -10.94 10.10 8.56
CA ALA A 53 -12.28 9.74 8.09
C ALA A 53 -12.45 10.00 6.59
N GLU A 54 -12.01 11.15 6.09
CA GLU A 54 -12.02 11.48 4.66
C GLU A 54 -11.20 10.49 3.84
N TRP A 55 -10.02 10.07 4.34
CA TRP A 55 -9.20 9.07 3.66
C TRP A 55 -9.88 7.68 3.64
N LEU A 56 -10.46 7.26 4.78
CA LEU A 56 -11.17 5.99 4.91
C LEU A 56 -12.41 5.93 4.03
N TRP A 57 -13.23 6.98 4.02
CA TRP A 57 -14.49 7.04 3.26
C TRP A 57 -14.30 7.44 1.80
N GLY A 58 -13.16 8.01 1.42
CA GLY A 58 -12.82 8.39 0.06
C GLY A 58 -11.94 7.36 -0.64
N PRO A 59 -10.63 7.64 -0.82
CA PRO A 59 -9.74 6.81 -1.65
C PRO A 59 -9.66 5.36 -1.19
N TYR A 60 -9.65 5.09 0.12
CA TYR A 60 -9.58 3.71 0.62
C TYR A 60 -10.86 2.93 0.33
N ARG A 61 -12.04 3.49 0.68
CA ARG A 61 -13.34 2.84 0.46
C ARG A 61 -13.58 2.52 -1.02
N ALA A 62 -13.24 3.44 -1.92
CA ALA A 62 -13.40 3.23 -3.36
C ALA A 62 -12.64 1.99 -3.86
N LEU A 63 -11.45 1.73 -3.30
CA LEU A 63 -10.62 0.59 -3.68
C LEU A 63 -11.13 -0.73 -3.11
N VAL A 64 -11.54 -0.76 -1.83
CA VAL A 64 -12.01 -2.00 -1.20
C VAL A 64 -13.43 -2.38 -1.59
N ALA A 65 -14.22 -1.43 -2.11
CA ALA A 65 -15.53 -1.69 -2.71
C ALA A 65 -15.43 -2.58 -3.97
N LEU A 66 -14.24 -2.69 -4.57
CA LEU A 66 -13.98 -3.61 -5.67
C LEU A 66 -13.86 -5.07 -5.18
N GLY A 67 -13.53 -5.29 -3.91
CA GLY A 67 -13.30 -6.63 -3.35
C GLY A 67 -14.58 -7.48 -3.27
N PRO A 68 -14.46 -8.82 -3.11
CA PRO A 68 -15.61 -9.71 -3.00
C PRO A 68 -16.54 -9.30 -1.86
N ALA A 69 -17.83 -9.12 -2.16
CA ALA A 69 -18.86 -8.88 -1.15
C ALA A 69 -18.89 -9.98 -0.07
N VAL A 70 -18.44 -11.20 -0.41
CA VAL A 70 -18.33 -12.37 0.48
C VAL A 70 -17.44 -12.10 1.69
N TYR A 71 -16.43 -11.23 1.58
CA TYR A 71 -15.60 -10.87 2.73
C TYR A 71 -16.20 -9.78 3.62
N CYS A 72 -17.13 -9.00 3.09
CA CYS A 72 -17.94 -8.03 3.85
C CYS A 72 -19.15 -8.71 4.54
N ALA A 73 -19.63 -9.82 3.98
CA ALA A 73 -20.85 -10.52 4.38
C ALA A 73 -20.59 -11.82 5.17
N SER A 74 -19.49 -11.90 5.92
CA SER A 74 -19.34 -12.99 6.89
C SER A 74 -20.49 -12.88 7.91
N GLU A 75 -21.41 -13.84 7.89
CA GLU A 75 -22.56 -13.95 8.80
C GLU A 75 -22.14 -14.07 10.28
N ASP A 76 -20.85 -14.34 10.54
CA ASP A 76 -20.23 -14.35 11.87
C ASP A 76 -19.83 -12.95 12.37
N ALA A 77 -20.09 -11.89 11.61
CA ALA A 77 -19.96 -10.54 12.15
C ALA A 77 -20.93 -10.40 13.32
N PRO A 78 -20.45 -10.17 14.56
CA PRO A 78 -21.33 -10.09 15.72
C PRO A 78 -22.37 -8.98 15.47
N ARG A 79 -23.65 -9.36 15.54
CA ARG A 79 -24.81 -8.47 15.33
C ARG A 79 -24.77 -7.25 16.25
N SER A 80 -24.05 -7.35 17.37
CA SER A 80 -23.69 -6.25 18.25
C SER A 80 -22.17 -6.11 18.33
N TRP A 81 -21.64 -5.04 17.73
CA TRP A 81 -20.28 -4.63 18.05
C TRP A 81 -20.28 -4.07 19.47
N PRO A 82 -19.39 -4.51 20.37
CA PRO A 82 -19.29 -3.91 21.69
C PRO A 82 -19.03 -2.43 21.52
N TYR A 83 -19.78 -1.60 22.25
CA TYR A 83 -19.57 -0.16 22.27
C TYR A 83 -18.09 0.10 22.55
N ARG A 84 -17.39 0.69 21.58
CA ARG A 84 -16.04 1.22 21.77
C ARG A 84 -16.18 2.70 22.04
N ALA A 85 -15.50 3.16 23.09
CA ALA A 85 -15.38 4.58 23.34
C ALA A 85 -14.89 5.30 22.06
N PRO A 86 -15.38 6.52 21.76
CA PRO A 86 -14.90 7.28 20.63
C PRO A 86 -13.39 7.48 20.71
N VAL A 87 -12.67 7.18 19.63
CA VAL A 87 -11.23 7.45 19.53
C VAL A 87 -10.99 8.95 19.68
N ARG A 88 -10.07 9.31 20.58
CA ARG A 88 -9.67 10.69 20.86
C ARG A 88 -8.77 11.25 19.76
N ALA A 89 -8.68 12.57 19.64
CA ALA A 89 -7.92 13.21 18.56
C ALA A 89 -6.41 12.94 18.64
N ASP A 90 -5.85 12.94 19.85
CA ASP A 90 -4.46 12.60 20.17
C ASP A 90 -4.12 11.14 19.82
N GLU A 91 -5.06 10.23 20.07
CA GLU A 91 -4.94 8.82 19.67
C GLU A 91 -4.89 8.66 18.14
N VAL A 92 -5.68 9.44 17.39
CA VAL A 92 -5.65 9.41 15.91
C VAL A 92 -4.31 9.91 15.36
N ALA A 93 -3.77 11.00 15.92
CA ALA A 93 -2.46 11.52 15.50
C ALA A 93 -1.36 10.49 15.78
N THR A 94 -1.36 9.88 16.97
CA THR A 94 -0.43 8.82 17.35
C THR A 94 -0.52 7.63 16.40
N LEU A 95 -1.74 7.14 16.15
CA LEU A 95 -2.00 6.04 15.22
C LEU A 95 -1.51 6.38 13.79
N GLY A 96 -1.69 7.62 13.35
CA GLY A 96 -1.21 8.13 12.06
C GLY A 96 0.31 8.05 11.95
N HIS A 97 1.04 8.54 12.97
CA HIS A 97 2.50 8.50 13.00
C HIS A 97 3.06 7.07 13.05
N GLU A 98 2.46 6.19 13.84
CA GLU A 98 2.86 4.78 13.92
C GLU A 98 2.62 4.06 12.60
N SER A 99 1.44 4.26 12.00
CA SER A 99 1.09 3.66 10.70
C SER A 99 2.01 4.17 9.60
N ARG A 100 2.34 5.47 9.58
CA ARG A 100 3.31 6.07 8.66
C ARG A 100 4.69 5.44 8.82
N ARG A 101 5.19 5.33 10.05
CA ARG A 101 6.51 4.75 10.34
C ARG A 101 6.60 3.29 9.90
N ALA A 102 5.56 2.50 10.19
CA ALA A 102 5.49 1.10 9.78
C ALA A 102 5.47 0.97 8.24
N LEU A 103 4.67 1.79 7.56
CA LEU A 103 4.59 1.81 6.10
C LEU A 103 5.93 2.20 5.46
N LEU A 104 6.62 3.20 5.99
CA LEU A 104 7.97 3.56 5.54
C LEU A 104 8.99 2.44 5.78
N GLY A 105 8.86 1.70 6.87
CA GLY A 105 9.67 0.49 7.12
C GLY A 105 9.50 -0.54 6.01
N VAL A 106 8.25 -0.84 5.62
CA VAL A 106 7.96 -1.73 4.48
C VAL A 106 8.57 -1.20 3.19
N LEU A 107 8.34 0.07 2.86
CA LEU A 107 8.85 0.67 1.62
C LEU A 107 10.38 0.69 1.57
N ARG A 108 11.06 0.96 2.70
CA ARG A 108 12.53 0.88 2.80
C ARG A 108 13.02 -0.55 2.62
N GLY A 109 12.36 -1.53 3.22
CA GLY A 109 12.66 -2.95 3.03
C GLY A 109 12.66 -3.37 1.56
N MET A 110 11.77 -2.78 0.76
CA MET A 110 11.69 -3.01 -0.70
C MET A 110 12.80 -2.32 -1.51
N THR A 111 13.47 -1.33 -0.93
CA THR A 111 14.59 -0.63 -1.57
C THR A 111 15.95 -1.28 -1.28
N ALA A 112 16.02 -2.19 -0.31
CA ALA A 112 17.23 -2.92 0.04
C ALA A 112 17.68 -3.87 -1.10
N LEU A 113 18.97 -4.23 -1.11
CA LEU A 113 19.54 -5.16 -2.09
C LEU A 113 18.90 -6.55 -1.98
N ASP A 114 18.54 -6.96 -0.77
CA ASP A 114 17.82 -8.17 -0.41
C ASP A 114 16.33 -7.89 -0.18
N ALA A 115 15.70 -7.18 -1.13
CA ALA A 115 14.34 -6.65 -1.02
C ALA A 115 13.37 -7.57 -0.25
N ASP A 116 12.89 -7.09 0.90
CA ASP A 116 11.95 -7.84 1.73
C ASP A 116 10.54 -7.76 1.14
N ILE A 117 10.10 -8.88 0.58
CA ILE A 117 8.76 -9.05 -0.01
C ILE A 117 7.84 -9.90 0.88
N SER A 118 8.26 -10.24 2.10
CA SER A 118 7.50 -11.05 3.05
C SER A 118 6.12 -10.47 3.36
N PHE A 119 6.00 -9.14 3.35
CA PHE A 119 4.72 -8.44 3.56
C PHE A 119 3.66 -8.81 2.52
N THR A 120 4.05 -9.14 1.28
CA THR A 120 3.10 -9.53 0.22
C THR A 120 2.54 -10.92 0.48
N PHE A 121 3.39 -11.86 0.89
CA PHE A 121 2.97 -13.20 1.30
C PHE A 121 2.07 -13.13 2.54
N ALA A 122 2.41 -12.27 3.52
CA ALA A 122 1.56 -12.03 4.67
C ALA A 122 0.19 -11.46 4.25
N ALA A 123 0.15 -10.51 3.32
CA ALA A 123 -1.09 -9.93 2.82
C ALA A 123 -1.97 -10.97 2.09
N ILE A 124 -1.36 -11.83 1.27
CA ILE A 124 -2.06 -12.94 0.60
C ILE A 124 -2.59 -13.94 1.64
N HIS A 125 -1.72 -14.41 2.54
CA HIS A 125 -2.08 -15.43 3.53
C HIS A 125 -3.16 -14.96 4.51
N LYS A 126 -3.12 -13.69 4.92
CA LYS A 126 -4.14 -13.09 5.80
C LYS A 126 -5.42 -12.66 5.07
N GLY A 127 -5.48 -12.81 3.75
CA GLY A 127 -6.64 -12.43 2.95
C GLY A 127 -6.88 -10.91 2.92
N TRP A 128 -5.82 -10.11 3.03
CA TRP A 128 -5.88 -8.65 2.89
C TRP A 128 -5.93 -8.21 1.42
N VAL A 129 -5.58 -9.11 0.51
CA VAL A 129 -5.69 -8.94 -0.93
C VAL A 129 -6.41 -10.15 -1.52
N ALA A 130 -7.19 -9.92 -2.58
CA ALA A 130 -7.88 -10.97 -3.32
C ALA A 130 -7.41 -10.99 -4.77
N ARG A 131 -7.29 -12.20 -5.34
CA ARG A 131 -6.92 -12.39 -6.74
C ARG A 131 -8.10 -12.05 -7.63
N SER A 132 -7.87 -11.26 -8.68
CA SER A 132 -8.92 -10.73 -9.55
C SER A 132 -8.53 -10.78 -11.02
N ARG A 133 -9.54 -10.68 -11.89
CA ARG A 133 -9.38 -10.63 -13.34
C ARG A 133 -10.13 -9.43 -13.91
N ASP A 134 -9.53 -8.69 -14.84
CA ASP A 134 -10.23 -7.63 -15.59
C ASP A 134 -10.92 -8.16 -16.86
N ALA A 135 -11.67 -7.31 -17.57
CA ALA A 135 -12.38 -7.71 -18.79
C ALA A 135 -11.45 -8.15 -19.93
N ALA A 136 -10.19 -7.70 -19.93
CA ALA A 136 -9.16 -8.15 -20.88
C ALA A 136 -8.56 -9.51 -20.50
N GLY A 137 -8.99 -10.11 -19.40
CA GLY A 137 -8.48 -11.39 -18.91
C GLY A 137 -7.17 -11.29 -18.15
N ARG A 138 -6.64 -10.09 -17.90
CA ARG A 138 -5.42 -9.90 -17.10
C ARG A 138 -5.73 -10.21 -15.65
N VAL A 139 -4.84 -10.98 -15.02
CA VAL A 139 -4.97 -11.39 -13.62
C VAL A 139 -4.09 -10.52 -12.74
N GLY A 140 -4.63 -10.08 -11.61
CA GLY A 140 -3.89 -9.33 -10.60
C GLY A 140 -4.56 -9.42 -9.22
N TRP A 141 -4.47 -8.33 -8.47
CA TRP A 141 -4.89 -8.28 -7.08
C TRP A 141 -5.68 -7.01 -6.77
N VAL A 142 -6.63 -7.11 -5.85
CA VAL A 142 -7.35 -5.96 -5.26
C VAL A 142 -7.27 -5.99 -3.74
N PRO A 143 -7.33 -4.84 -3.06
CA PRO A 143 -7.33 -4.82 -1.60
C PRO A 143 -8.69 -5.26 -1.07
N VAL A 144 -8.68 -5.90 0.11
CA VAL A 144 -9.88 -6.32 0.83
C VAL A 144 -9.90 -5.62 2.19
N ASP A 145 -11.04 -5.04 2.57
CA ASP A 145 -11.26 -4.57 3.94
C ASP A 145 -11.88 -5.70 4.76
N ARG A 146 -11.12 -6.22 5.71
CA ARG A 146 -11.57 -7.28 6.62
C ARG A 146 -12.01 -6.67 7.95
N PRO A 147 -13.00 -7.25 8.64
CA PRO A 147 -13.36 -6.81 9.99
C PRO A 147 -12.12 -6.80 10.89
N LYS A 148 -12.01 -5.74 11.70
CA LYS A 148 -10.92 -5.55 12.68
C LYS A 148 -9.52 -5.31 12.08
N MET A 149 -9.40 -5.05 10.77
CA MET A 149 -8.12 -4.61 10.21
C MET A 149 -7.63 -3.31 10.86
N ARG A 150 -6.37 -3.32 11.29
CA ARG A 150 -5.67 -2.14 11.79
C ARG A 150 -5.34 -1.19 10.64
N LEU A 151 -5.15 0.10 10.93
CA LEU A 151 -4.80 1.09 9.91
C LEU A 151 -3.55 0.71 9.12
N THR A 152 -2.51 0.22 9.80
CA THR A 152 -1.28 -0.28 9.16
C THR A 152 -1.55 -1.45 8.21
N GLU A 153 -2.43 -2.38 8.56
CA GLU A 153 -2.74 -3.56 7.72
C GLU A 153 -3.48 -3.13 6.45
N ARG A 154 -4.35 -2.12 6.56
CA ARG A 154 -5.03 -1.50 5.41
C ARG A 154 -4.02 -0.84 4.47
N LEU A 155 -3.02 -0.14 5.00
CA LEU A 155 -1.97 0.47 4.19
C LEU A 155 -1.08 -0.59 3.53
N ILE A 156 -0.71 -1.64 4.27
CA ILE A 156 0.07 -2.76 3.73
C ILE A 156 -0.68 -3.45 2.60
N SER A 157 -2.00 -3.60 2.68
CA SER A 157 -2.77 -4.21 1.59
C SER A 157 -2.72 -3.38 0.31
N LEU A 158 -2.75 -2.05 0.41
CA LEU A 158 -2.59 -1.16 -0.74
C LEU A 158 -1.19 -1.29 -1.37
N VAL A 159 -0.14 -1.31 -0.56
CA VAL A 159 1.25 -1.50 -1.06
C VAL A 159 1.42 -2.89 -1.68
N ALA A 160 0.83 -3.92 -1.07
CA ALA A 160 0.89 -5.28 -1.60
C ALA A 160 0.25 -5.37 -2.98
N VAL A 161 -0.92 -4.75 -3.20
CA VAL A 161 -1.55 -4.70 -4.53
C VAL A 161 -0.67 -3.99 -5.55
N ASP A 162 -0.13 -2.82 -5.21
CA ASP A 162 0.76 -2.07 -6.10
C ASP A 162 1.98 -2.92 -6.51
N TYR A 163 2.63 -3.54 -5.52
CA TYR A 163 3.81 -4.36 -5.76
C TYR A 163 3.51 -5.62 -6.57
N LEU A 164 2.45 -6.35 -6.22
CA LEU A 164 2.10 -7.60 -6.88
C LEU A 164 1.73 -7.41 -8.36
N VAL A 165 1.19 -6.25 -8.71
CA VAL A 165 0.84 -5.91 -10.10
C VAL A 165 2.03 -5.29 -10.84
N ARG A 166 2.89 -4.51 -10.17
CA ARG A 166 3.97 -3.74 -10.82
C ARG A 166 5.33 -3.91 -10.12
N PRO A 167 5.83 -5.16 -9.94
CA PRO A 167 7.03 -5.39 -9.14
C PRO A 167 8.26 -4.73 -9.75
N ALA A 168 8.44 -4.83 -11.07
CA ALA A 168 9.57 -4.24 -11.79
C ALA A 168 9.62 -2.71 -11.67
N GLU A 169 8.46 -2.05 -11.71
CA GLU A 169 8.39 -0.59 -11.54
C GLU A 169 8.76 -0.19 -10.11
N MET A 170 8.18 -0.86 -9.10
CA MET A 170 8.51 -0.60 -7.70
C MET A 170 9.99 -0.87 -7.41
N GLN A 171 10.55 -1.98 -7.89
CA GLN A 171 11.96 -2.32 -7.74
C GLN A 171 12.89 -1.43 -8.56
N GLY A 172 12.42 -0.83 -9.65
CA GLY A 172 13.24 0.04 -10.49
C GLY A 172 13.25 1.50 -10.02
N THR A 173 12.16 1.95 -9.39
CA THR A 173 11.92 3.40 -9.22
C THR A 173 11.57 3.83 -7.80
N LEU A 174 11.09 2.93 -6.92
CA LEU A 174 10.75 3.31 -5.54
C LEU A 174 12.00 3.85 -4.84
N THR A 175 11.84 5.01 -4.22
CA THR A 175 12.84 5.69 -3.40
C THR A 175 12.16 6.20 -2.15
N VAL A 176 12.76 5.95 -0.99
CA VAL A 176 12.44 6.64 0.27
C VAL A 176 13.63 7.51 0.60
N CYS A 177 13.44 8.83 0.74
CA CYS A 177 14.55 9.74 1.01
C CYS A 177 15.05 9.61 2.45
N ASP A 178 16.36 9.47 2.61
CA ASP A 178 16.99 9.34 3.94
C ASP A 178 16.96 10.64 4.77
N GLN A 179 16.66 11.78 4.14
CA GLN A 179 16.66 13.08 4.82
C GLN A 179 15.27 13.54 5.27
N CYS A 180 14.22 13.22 4.52
CA CYS A 180 12.87 13.71 4.82
C CYS A 180 11.78 12.64 4.76
N ASP A 181 12.14 11.37 4.64
CA ASP A 181 11.21 10.24 4.45
C ASP A 181 10.29 10.38 3.22
N GLY A 182 10.56 11.32 2.32
CA GLY A 182 9.76 11.54 1.12
C GLY A 182 9.79 10.30 0.21
N VAL A 183 8.62 9.80 -0.16
CA VAL A 183 8.47 8.63 -1.04
C VAL A 183 8.25 9.09 -2.47
N GLN A 184 9.05 8.58 -3.39
CA GLN A 184 8.98 8.92 -4.82
C GLN A 184 9.23 7.70 -5.69
N PHE A 185 8.71 7.75 -6.92
CA PHE A 185 8.98 6.78 -7.97
C PHE A 185 9.87 7.47 -9.02
N ASP A 186 11.18 7.39 -8.81
CA ASP A 186 12.22 8.06 -9.61
C ASP A 186 13.50 7.21 -9.62
N ALA A 187 13.83 6.62 -10.77
CA ALA A 187 15.01 5.76 -10.90
C ALA A 187 16.32 6.46 -10.49
N VAL A 188 16.45 7.77 -10.75
CA VAL A 188 17.64 8.54 -10.36
C VAL A 188 17.67 8.77 -8.85
N GLY A 189 16.50 9.00 -8.25
CA GLY A 189 16.37 9.12 -6.80
C GLY A 189 16.78 7.83 -6.09
N ARG A 190 16.40 6.68 -6.66
CA ARG A 190 16.63 5.36 -6.09
C ARG A 190 18.13 5.07 -5.94
N VAL A 191 18.89 5.31 -7.01
CA VAL A 191 20.35 5.10 -7.01
C VAL A 191 21.05 5.97 -5.96
N ARG A 192 20.48 7.13 -5.62
CA ARG A 192 21.09 8.12 -4.73
C ARG A 192 20.54 8.12 -3.29
N GLY A 193 19.47 7.37 -3.00
CA GLY A 193 18.79 7.42 -1.69
C GLY A 193 18.16 8.79 -1.36
N ALA A 194 17.96 9.66 -2.36
CA ALA A 194 17.58 11.05 -2.15
C ALA A 194 16.40 11.47 -3.04
N CYS A 195 15.45 12.20 -2.47
CA CYS A 195 14.35 12.78 -3.25
C CYS A 195 14.83 13.90 -4.17
N ARG A 196 13.96 14.33 -5.09
CA ARG A 196 14.25 15.42 -6.05
C ARG A 196 14.68 16.74 -5.41
N ALA A 197 14.17 17.06 -4.23
CA ALA A 197 14.57 18.27 -3.50
C ALA A 197 15.99 18.14 -2.92
N HIS A 198 16.29 17.00 -2.28
CA HIS A 198 17.55 16.79 -1.59
C HIS A 198 18.72 16.41 -2.51
N ARG A 199 18.46 15.81 -3.68
CA ARG A 199 19.52 15.49 -4.66
C ARG A 199 20.23 16.74 -5.21
N ALA A 200 19.52 17.87 -5.31
CA ALA A 200 20.09 19.13 -5.80
C ALA A 200 21.10 19.73 -4.81
N SER A 201 20.93 19.44 -3.52
CA SER A 201 21.81 19.92 -2.44
C SER A 201 23.10 19.11 -2.35
N VAL A 202 23.05 17.78 -2.55
CA VAL A 202 24.23 16.90 -2.50
C VAL A 202 25.25 17.23 -3.60
N ALA A 203 24.78 17.56 -4.80
CA ALA A 203 25.65 17.92 -5.93
C ALA A 203 26.47 19.20 -5.68
N ARG A 204 25.99 20.13 -4.85
CA ARG A 204 26.69 21.40 -4.57
C ARG A 204 27.83 21.24 -3.56
N VAL A 205 27.79 20.23 -2.70
CA VAL A 205 28.84 19.98 -1.71
C VAL A 205 30.05 19.28 -2.34
N ALA A 206 29.83 18.39 -3.31
CA ALA A 206 30.90 17.63 -3.96
C ALA A 206 31.78 18.46 -4.90
N VAL A 207 31.28 19.58 -5.45
CA VAL A 207 32.02 20.44 -6.40
C VAL A 207 32.93 21.47 -5.70
N ARG A 208 32.87 21.56 -4.36
CA ARG A 208 33.69 22.50 -3.56
C ARG A 208 34.90 21.82 -2.89
N ARG A 209 35.32 20.65 -3.35
CA ARG A 209 36.55 19.98 -2.88
C ARG A 209 37.59 19.92 -3.97
#